data_AF-A0A7S2BMJ6-F1
#
_entry.id   AF-A0A7S2BMJ6-F1
#
_cell.length_a   1.000
_cell.length_b   1.000
_cell.length_c   1.000
_cell.angle_alpha   90.00
_cell.angle_beta   90.00
_cell.angle_gamma   90.00
#
_symmetry.space_group_name_H-M   'P 1'
#
loop_
_entity.id
_entity.type
_entity.pdbx_description
1 polymer ?
#
loop_
_entity_poly.entity_id
_entity_poly.type
_entity_poly.pdbx_seq_one_letter_code
_entity_poly.pdbx_strand_id
1 'polypeptide(L)'
;ARRRRRRTSEQPGLQARMPVTFPSLTGAPSLAVATPEDNGGGAEEVGDVVLSAIETQRAIAILDETIEKLSFLGSITPDVLQHRDELSKFVGDEISHIIYEQRQLEARYEELIAQRGALKGLANKSKYKEVQCEIQDVSRALRESTKNLCRNLKDNPNISDNLVKIQQERTELIEILAQTVREMQESGTFKTLVMKVHGDKMAQDRLHEIVQREKDMAGAVKQLDGDLNSEKHDHANRVADQKAEIARLKEQLQSIKSKTTVDAKYFRKEAHAMTSSILRTYRQAERAQETTIKESERKLDMENVVHKETVDFLKRKQESLGTELAEWTEKYAQDYGRLEEEYTALKEKQLKNRERLDHLQARKAAEEEEARKAAEEAVR
;
A
#
# COMPACT_ATOMS: atom_id res chain seq x y z
N ALA A 1 45.96 9.86 10.88
CA ALA A 1 45.30 11.06 11.44
C ALA A 1 43.79 10.85 11.45
N ARG A 2 43.17 10.88 12.65
CA ARG A 2 41.75 10.65 12.90
C ARG A 2 40.93 11.90 12.53
N ARG A 3 39.86 11.75 11.74
CA ARG A 3 38.65 12.57 11.92
C ARG A 3 37.40 11.69 11.80
N ARG A 4 36.84 11.43 12.98
CA ARG A 4 35.55 10.79 13.24
C ARG A 4 34.43 11.63 12.61
N ARG A 5 33.59 11.05 11.77
CA ARG A 5 32.20 11.50 11.59
C ARG A 5 31.30 10.53 12.35
N ARG A 6 30.75 11.01 13.45
CA ARG A 6 29.65 10.37 14.19
C ARG A 6 28.43 10.30 13.26
N ARG A 7 27.97 9.10 12.96
CA ARG A 7 26.60 8.86 12.48
C ARG A 7 25.72 8.75 13.72
N THR A 8 24.88 9.74 13.96
CA THR A 8 23.74 9.63 14.85
C THR A 8 22.66 8.83 14.12
N SER A 9 22.29 7.71 14.73
CA SER A 9 21.13 6.90 14.39
C SER A 9 19.88 7.62 14.87
N GLU A 10 19.14 8.25 13.95
CA GLU A 10 17.75 8.62 14.21
C GLU A 10 16.85 7.51 13.67
N GLN A 11 16.24 6.78 14.61
CA GLN A 11 15.11 5.91 14.35
C GLN A 11 13.95 6.77 13.83
N PRO A 12 13.21 6.37 12.78
CA PRO A 12 11.89 6.92 12.59
C PRO A 12 11.01 6.37 13.72
N GLY A 13 10.63 7.27 14.62
CA GLY A 13 9.75 6.97 15.73
C GLY A 13 8.49 6.24 15.26
N LEU A 14 8.13 5.21 16.02
CA LEU A 14 6.79 4.64 16.01
C LEU A 14 5.79 5.79 16.05
N GLN A 15 5.12 6.05 14.93
CA GLN A 15 3.88 6.81 14.96
C GLN A 15 2.93 6.02 15.84
N ALA A 16 2.65 6.62 17.00
CA ALA A 16 1.63 6.20 17.92
C ALA A 16 0.38 5.81 17.11
N ARG A 17 -0.07 4.58 17.30
CA ARG A 17 -1.45 4.19 17.01
C ARG A 17 -2.33 5.21 17.71
N MET A 18 -2.83 6.18 16.95
CA MET A 18 -3.97 6.98 17.36
C MET A 18 -5.08 5.98 17.66
N PRO A 19 -5.71 6.03 18.84
CA PRO A 19 -6.89 5.24 19.08
C PRO A 19 -7.90 5.69 18.02
N VAL A 20 -8.34 4.77 17.17
CA VAL A 20 -9.55 4.96 16.39
C VAL A 20 -10.66 5.03 17.43
N THR A 21 -10.90 6.24 17.94
CA THR A 21 -12.13 6.57 18.63
C THR A 21 -13.22 6.38 17.59
N PHE A 22 -13.81 5.19 17.58
CA PHE A 22 -15.19 5.04 17.13
C PHE A 22 -15.96 6.18 17.82
N PRO A 23 -16.61 7.09 17.07
CA PRO A 23 -17.66 7.86 17.68
C PRO A 23 -18.62 6.82 18.22
N SER A 24 -18.76 6.81 19.54
CA SER A 24 -19.85 6.15 20.20
C SER A 24 -21.13 6.57 19.47
N LEU A 25 -21.67 5.70 18.63
CA LEU A 25 -23.05 5.77 18.13
C LEU A 25 -23.96 5.41 19.31
N THR A 26 -23.84 6.18 20.39
CA THR A 26 -24.86 6.39 21.40
C THR A 26 -25.40 7.80 21.20
N GLY A 27 -25.54 8.21 19.95
CA GLY A 27 -26.56 9.17 19.55
C GLY A 27 -27.80 8.37 19.20
N ALA A 28 -28.33 7.59 20.16
CA ALA A 28 -29.76 7.34 20.11
C ALA A 28 -30.39 8.73 20.04
N PRO A 29 -31.24 9.05 19.04
CA PRO A 29 -32.10 10.19 19.22
C PRO A 29 -32.79 9.87 20.54
N SER A 30 -32.57 10.72 21.54
CA SER A 30 -33.39 10.71 22.73
C SER A 30 -34.81 10.75 22.18
N LEU A 31 -35.46 9.59 22.17
CA LEU A 31 -36.89 9.47 22.31
C LEU A 31 -37.14 10.06 23.70
N ALA A 32 -37.00 11.39 23.79
CA ALA A 32 -37.98 12.20 24.44
C ALA A 32 -39.28 11.81 23.74
N VAL A 33 -39.86 10.71 24.24
CA VAL A 33 -41.26 10.70 24.59
C VAL A 33 -41.44 12.05 25.23
N ALA A 34 -41.88 13.01 24.42
CA ALA A 34 -42.56 14.18 24.91
C ALA A 34 -43.68 13.55 25.73
N THR A 35 -43.43 13.41 27.03
CA THR A 35 -44.48 13.39 28.02
C THR A 35 -45.40 14.49 27.56
N PRO A 36 -46.68 14.20 27.29
CA PRO A 36 -47.60 15.24 26.90
C PRO A 36 -47.45 16.28 28.00
N GLU A 37 -46.86 17.42 27.66
CA GLU A 37 -46.95 18.58 28.52
C GLU A 37 -48.45 18.75 28.63
N ASP A 38 -48.91 18.53 29.86
CA ASP A 38 -50.24 18.78 30.36
C ASP A 38 -50.52 20.25 30.10
N ASN A 39 -50.82 20.55 28.84
CA ASN A 39 -51.31 21.82 28.39
C ASN A 39 -52.76 21.78 28.82
N GLY A 40 -52.95 21.98 30.13
CA GLY A 40 -54.20 22.33 30.78
C GLY A 40 -54.66 23.65 30.19
N GLY A 41 -55.06 23.62 28.93
CA GLY A 41 -55.99 24.56 28.35
C GLY A 41 -57.25 24.38 29.16
N GLY A 42 -57.48 25.36 30.04
CA GLY A 42 -58.55 25.34 31.01
C GLY A 42 -59.81 24.74 30.40
N ALA A 43 -60.28 23.68 31.03
CA ALA A 43 -61.71 23.53 31.17
C ALA A 43 -62.18 24.83 31.85
N GLU A 44 -62.51 25.84 31.05
CA GLU A 44 -63.60 26.71 31.43
C GLU A 44 -64.74 25.74 31.72
N GLU A 45 -64.96 25.50 33.01
CA GLU A 45 -66.22 24.94 33.47
C GLU A 45 -67.28 25.80 32.81
N VAL A 46 -67.90 25.26 31.76
CA VAL A 46 -69.09 25.84 31.16
C VAL A 46 -70.11 25.75 32.29
N GLY A 47 -70.17 26.81 33.10
CA GLY A 47 -71.11 26.95 34.18
C GLY A 47 -72.49 26.62 33.64
N ASP A 48 -73.34 26.03 34.47
CA ASP A 48 -74.64 25.52 34.08
C ASP A 48 -75.49 26.62 33.40
N VAL A 49 -75.35 26.78 32.07
CA VAL A 49 -76.05 27.81 31.30
C VAL A 49 -77.47 27.29 31.10
N VAL A 50 -78.33 27.69 32.02
CA VAL A 50 -79.77 27.45 31.92
C VAL A 50 -80.37 28.59 31.12
N LEU A 51 -80.97 28.25 29.98
CA LEU A 51 -81.63 29.20 29.09
C LEU A 51 -82.96 29.65 29.71
N SER A 52 -83.38 30.89 29.45
CA SER A 52 -84.75 31.30 29.80
C SER A 52 -85.77 30.50 28.98
N ALA A 53 -87.02 30.43 29.46
CA ALA A 53 -88.08 29.72 28.74
C ALA A 53 -88.29 30.23 27.30
N ILE A 54 -88.13 31.54 27.07
CA ILE A 54 -88.27 32.15 25.74
C ILE A 54 -87.09 31.76 24.84
N GLU A 55 -85.87 31.77 25.37
CA GLU A 55 -84.67 31.37 24.62
C GLU A 55 -84.69 29.87 24.28
N THR A 56 -85.08 29.05 25.24
CA THR A 56 -85.28 27.60 25.08
C THR A 56 -86.26 27.31 23.95
N GLN A 57 -87.44 27.94 23.98
CA GLN A 57 -88.46 27.72 22.94
C GLN A 57 -88.00 28.17 21.55
N ARG A 58 -87.27 29.29 21.46
CA ARG A 58 -86.70 29.78 20.19
C ARG A 58 -85.63 28.83 19.65
N ALA A 59 -84.74 28.34 20.50
CA ALA A 59 -83.69 27.40 20.12
C ALA A 59 -84.28 26.07 19.64
N ILE A 60 -85.25 25.51 20.38
CA ILE A 60 -85.96 24.28 19.99
C ILE A 60 -86.60 24.43 18.61
N ALA A 61 -87.34 25.53 18.35
CA ALA A 61 -88.01 25.73 17.06
C ALA A 61 -87.02 25.71 15.87
N ILE A 62 -85.82 26.29 16.04
CA ILE A 62 -84.78 26.29 15.01
C ILE A 62 -84.17 24.88 14.85
N LEU A 63 -83.93 24.19 15.97
CA LEU A 63 -83.35 22.84 15.95
C LEU A 63 -84.32 21.82 15.33
N ASP A 64 -85.61 21.90 15.64
CA ASP A 64 -86.66 21.06 15.02
C ASP A 64 -86.76 21.31 13.51
N GLU A 65 -86.79 22.57 13.07
CA GLU A 65 -86.76 22.91 11.64
C GLU A 65 -85.49 22.37 10.95
N THR A 66 -84.36 22.38 11.65
CA THR A 66 -83.09 21.83 11.14
C THR A 66 -83.16 20.31 11.03
N ILE A 67 -83.70 19.63 12.04
CA ILE A 67 -83.89 18.17 12.03
C ILE A 67 -84.83 17.76 10.90
N GLU A 68 -85.93 18.48 10.67
CA GLU A 68 -86.85 18.22 9.56
C GLU A 68 -86.15 18.35 8.20
N LYS A 69 -85.38 19.42 7.98
CA LYS A 69 -84.61 19.63 6.75
C LYS A 69 -83.54 18.55 6.54
N LEU A 70 -82.82 18.17 7.60
CA LEU A 70 -81.84 17.08 7.53
C LEU A 70 -82.52 15.73 7.25
N SER A 71 -83.66 15.46 7.86
CA SER A 71 -84.44 14.25 7.63
C SER A 71 -84.99 14.18 6.21
N PHE A 72 -85.41 15.32 5.64
CA PHE A 72 -85.81 15.42 4.23
C PHE A 72 -84.64 15.15 3.27
N LEU A 73 -83.45 15.68 3.54
CA LEU A 73 -82.25 15.30 2.78
C LEU A 73 -81.96 13.80 2.92
N GLY A 74 -82.19 13.25 4.12
CA GLY A 74 -82.11 11.83 4.43
C GLY A 74 -83.09 10.95 3.65
N SER A 75 -84.27 11.45 3.27
CA SER A 75 -85.26 10.67 2.50
C SER A 75 -84.99 10.66 1.00
N ILE A 76 -84.21 11.62 0.49
CA ILE A 76 -83.77 11.69 -0.92
C ILE A 76 -82.52 10.84 -1.16
N THR A 77 -81.67 10.68 -0.14
CA THR A 77 -80.37 10.00 -0.25
C THR A 77 -80.41 8.48 -0.53
N PRO A 78 -81.44 7.70 -0.16
CA PRO A 78 -81.55 6.27 -0.48
C PRO A 78 -81.52 6.01 -2.00
N ASP A 79 -82.09 6.92 -2.78
CA ASP A 79 -82.08 6.85 -4.25
C ASP A 79 -80.64 7.03 -4.78
N VAL A 80 -79.91 8.01 -4.23
CA VAL A 80 -78.50 8.27 -4.56
C VAL A 80 -77.57 7.11 -4.14
N LEU A 81 -77.86 6.45 -3.01
CA LEU A 81 -77.10 5.29 -2.53
C LEU A 81 -77.40 4.01 -3.33
N GLN A 82 -78.61 3.84 -3.86
CA GLN A 82 -78.94 2.74 -4.78
C GLN A 82 -78.20 2.88 -6.11
N HIS A 83 -78.02 4.12 -6.59
CA HIS A 83 -77.26 4.44 -7.80
C HIS A 83 -75.77 4.71 -7.54
N ARG A 84 -75.25 4.39 -6.35
CA ARG A 84 -73.87 4.64 -5.92
C ARG A 84 -72.84 4.05 -6.88
N ASP A 85 -73.06 2.82 -7.33
CA ASP A 85 -72.15 2.13 -8.24
C ASP A 85 -72.20 2.72 -9.66
N GLU A 86 -73.37 3.21 -10.09
CA GLU A 86 -73.55 3.90 -11.38
C GLU A 86 -72.86 5.27 -11.37
N LEU A 87 -72.98 6.00 -10.26
CA LEU A 87 -72.30 7.29 -10.08
C LEU A 87 -70.78 7.12 -10.00
N SER A 88 -70.30 6.07 -9.31
CA SER A 88 -68.88 5.74 -9.28
C SER A 88 -68.35 5.33 -10.65
N LYS A 89 -69.14 4.62 -11.46
CA LYS A 89 -68.80 4.30 -12.85
C LYS A 89 -68.77 5.54 -13.73
N PHE A 90 -69.78 6.41 -13.63
CA PHE A 90 -69.84 7.65 -14.41
C PHE A 90 -68.60 8.53 -14.17
N VAL A 91 -68.16 8.67 -12.93
CA VAL A 91 -66.93 9.41 -12.62
C VAL A 91 -65.68 8.65 -13.06
N GLY A 92 -65.68 7.31 -12.99
CA GLY A 92 -64.62 6.48 -13.57
C GLY A 92 -64.51 6.64 -15.08
N ASP A 93 -65.62 6.76 -15.79
CA ASP A 93 -65.69 6.99 -17.24
C ASP A 93 -65.19 8.39 -17.59
N GLU A 94 -65.54 9.41 -16.80
CA GLU A 94 -65.03 10.78 -16.96
C GLU A 94 -63.51 10.86 -16.74
N ILE A 95 -62.99 10.20 -15.70
CA ILE A 95 -61.54 10.10 -15.46
C ILE A 95 -60.86 9.36 -16.63
N SER A 96 -61.48 8.29 -17.12
CA SER A 96 -60.98 7.54 -18.28
C SER A 96 -60.96 8.40 -19.54
N HIS A 97 -61.95 9.26 -19.73
CA HIS A 97 -62.01 10.23 -20.82
C HIS A 97 -60.87 11.25 -20.72
N ILE A 98 -60.64 11.84 -19.54
CA ILE A 98 -59.53 12.78 -19.31
C ILE A 98 -58.16 12.11 -19.57
N ILE A 99 -57.98 10.85 -19.15
CA ILE A 99 -56.74 10.09 -19.43
C ILE A 99 -56.56 9.89 -20.94
N TYR A 100 -57.65 9.63 -21.66
CA TYR A 100 -57.60 9.46 -23.11
C TYR A 100 -57.22 10.77 -23.82
N GLU A 101 -57.83 11.90 -23.45
CA GLU A 101 -57.47 13.22 -23.97
C GLU A 101 -56.01 13.60 -23.66
N GLN A 102 -55.54 13.29 -22.44
CA GLN A 102 -54.15 13.49 -22.03
C GLN A 102 -53.18 12.71 -22.93
N ARG A 103 -53.48 11.44 -23.24
CA ARG A 103 -52.67 10.63 -24.17
C ARG A 103 -52.66 11.20 -25.58
N GLN A 104 -53.78 11.74 -26.05
CA GLN A 104 -53.83 12.40 -27.36
C GLN A 104 -52.95 13.65 -27.39
N LEU A 105 -52.96 14.46 -26.32
CA LEU A 105 -52.11 15.64 -26.19
C LEU A 105 -50.62 15.25 -26.13
N GLU A 106 -50.28 14.16 -25.43
CA GLU A 106 -48.91 13.61 -25.37
C GLU A 106 -48.43 13.16 -26.75
N ALA A 107 -49.24 12.41 -27.49
CA ALA A 107 -48.91 11.95 -28.84
C ALA A 107 -48.72 13.13 -29.80
N ARG A 108 -49.61 14.14 -29.74
CA ARG A 108 -49.48 15.36 -30.56
C ARG A 108 -48.24 16.17 -30.19
N TYR A 109 -47.90 16.23 -28.90
CA TYR A 109 -46.68 16.89 -28.44
C TYR A 109 -45.43 16.21 -28.99
N GLU A 110 -45.37 14.87 -28.91
CA GLU A 110 -44.25 14.09 -29.45
C GLU A 110 -44.09 14.29 -30.96
N GLU A 111 -45.18 14.26 -31.71
CA GLU A 111 -45.18 14.53 -33.15
C GLU A 111 -44.63 15.93 -33.46
N LEU A 112 -45.12 16.96 -32.77
CA LEU A 112 -44.67 18.33 -32.98
C LEU A 112 -43.18 18.51 -32.62
N ILE A 113 -42.69 17.82 -31.58
CA ILE A 113 -41.26 17.83 -31.23
C ILE A 113 -40.41 17.17 -32.32
N ALA A 114 -40.86 16.04 -32.88
CA ALA A 114 -40.21 15.38 -34.00
C ALA A 114 -40.19 16.28 -35.25
N GLN A 115 -41.32 16.92 -35.58
CA GLN A 115 -41.43 17.89 -36.67
C GLN A 115 -40.50 19.09 -36.47
N ARG A 116 -40.42 19.64 -35.26
CA ARG A 116 -39.46 20.73 -34.93
C ARG A 116 -38.02 20.27 -35.10
N GLY A 117 -37.70 19.04 -34.71
CA GLY A 117 -36.38 18.43 -34.90
C GLY A 117 -35.98 18.36 -36.37
N ALA A 118 -36.90 17.93 -37.24
CA ALA A 118 -36.70 17.85 -38.68
C ALA A 118 -36.59 19.23 -39.35
N LEU A 119 -37.26 20.25 -38.82
CA LEU A 119 -37.23 21.62 -39.34
C LEU A 119 -36.01 22.44 -38.87
N LYS A 120 -35.23 21.93 -37.90
CA LYS A 120 -34.06 22.61 -37.34
C LYS A 120 -32.91 22.61 -38.35
N GLY A 121 -32.56 23.78 -38.86
CA GLY A 121 -31.49 23.97 -39.85
C GLY A 121 -31.96 24.08 -41.30
N LEU A 122 -33.28 23.96 -41.56
CA LEU A 122 -33.88 24.23 -42.87
C LEU A 122 -34.26 25.73 -43.01
N ALA A 123 -34.28 26.25 -44.23
CA ALA A 123 -34.57 27.66 -44.53
C ALA A 123 -36.04 28.08 -44.25
N ASN A 124 -36.92 27.14 -43.88
CA ASN A 124 -38.35 27.38 -43.71
C ASN A 124 -38.69 27.96 -42.32
N LYS A 125 -38.30 29.22 -42.11
CA LYS A 125 -38.40 29.95 -40.84
C LYS A 125 -39.84 30.23 -40.38
N SER A 126 -40.82 30.25 -41.30
CA SER A 126 -42.25 30.42 -40.96
C SER A 126 -42.81 29.16 -40.31
N LYS A 127 -42.69 28.01 -40.99
CA LYS A 127 -43.18 26.72 -40.50
C LYS A 127 -42.54 26.29 -39.19
N TYR A 128 -41.25 26.61 -39.01
CA TYR A 128 -40.56 26.38 -37.72
C TYR A 128 -41.20 27.19 -36.57
N LYS A 129 -41.58 28.45 -36.81
CA LYS A 129 -42.24 29.29 -35.81
C LYS A 129 -43.66 28.83 -35.51
N GLU A 130 -44.42 28.43 -36.52
CA GLU A 130 -45.78 27.87 -36.37
C GLU A 130 -45.75 26.61 -35.49
N VAL A 131 -44.87 25.65 -35.81
CA VAL A 131 -44.67 24.45 -34.99
C VAL A 131 -44.22 24.81 -33.56
N GLN A 132 -43.38 25.83 -33.40
CA GLN A 132 -42.96 26.29 -32.06
C GLN A 132 -44.13 26.88 -31.24
N CYS A 133 -45.05 27.62 -31.86
CA CYS A 133 -46.27 28.11 -31.21
C CYS A 133 -47.19 26.95 -30.84
N GLU A 134 -47.44 26.00 -31.76
CA GLU A 134 -48.28 24.83 -31.49
C GLU A 134 -47.73 23.96 -30.35
N ILE A 135 -46.40 23.78 -30.28
CA ILE A 135 -45.75 23.09 -29.15
C ILE A 135 -46.07 23.81 -27.83
N GLN A 136 -46.04 25.14 -27.82
CA GLN A 136 -46.32 25.92 -26.61
C GLN A 136 -47.78 25.80 -26.17
N ASP A 137 -48.72 25.78 -27.12
CA ASP A 137 -50.14 25.63 -26.86
C ASP A 137 -50.47 24.21 -26.37
N VAL A 138 -49.96 23.17 -27.03
CA VAL A 138 -50.11 21.78 -26.58
C VAL A 138 -49.44 21.59 -25.22
N SER A 139 -48.27 22.19 -24.96
CA SER A 139 -47.65 22.16 -23.61
C SER A 139 -48.49 22.80 -22.52
N ARG A 140 -49.28 23.83 -22.87
CA ARG A 140 -50.18 24.50 -21.93
C ARG A 140 -51.42 23.63 -21.68
N ALA A 141 -52.02 23.11 -22.75
CA ALA A 141 -53.15 22.19 -22.67
C ALA A 141 -52.81 20.93 -21.88
N LEU A 142 -51.63 20.35 -22.08
CA LEU A 142 -51.15 19.16 -21.38
C LEU A 142 -50.94 19.41 -19.89
N ARG A 143 -50.45 20.61 -19.52
CA ARG A 143 -50.36 21.03 -18.10
C ARG A 143 -51.74 21.21 -17.46
N GLU A 144 -52.69 21.82 -18.18
CA GLU A 144 -54.04 22.02 -17.66
C GLU A 144 -54.80 20.70 -17.54
N SER A 145 -54.69 19.83 -18.54
CA SER A 145 -55.24 18.47 -18.53
C SER A 145 -54.64 17.62 -17.40
N THR A 146 -53.32 17.68 -17.18
CA THR A 146 -52.66 17.02 -16.03
C THR A 146 -53.20 17.55 -14.69
N LYS A 147 -53.39 18.87 -14.58
CA LYS A 147 -53.96 19.49 -13.37
C LYS A 147 -55.40 19.05 -13.14
N ASN A 148 -56.21 19.00 -14.19
CA ASN A 148 -57.59 18.52 -14.14
C ASN A 148 -57.66 17.04 -13.75
N LEU A 149 -56.79 16.19 -14.30
CA LEU A 149 -56.68 14.79 -13.91
C LEU A 149 -56.30 14.64 -12.43
N CYS A 150 -55.26 15.33 -11.98
CA CYS A 150 -54.85 15.32 -10.57
C CYS A 150 -55.94 15.82 -9.63
N ARG A 151 -56.69 16.86 -10.03
CA ARG A 151 -57.83 17.35 -9.26
C ARG A 151 -58.94 16.32 -9.19
N ASN A 152 -59.34 15.72 -10.31
CA ASN A 152 -60.38 14.70 -10.33
C ASN A 152 -59.99 13.44 -9.54
N LEU A 153 -58.72 13.03 -9.57
CA LEU A 153 -58.21 11.92 -8.76
C LEU A 153 -58.11 12.26 -7.27
N LYS A 154 -57.84 13.53 -6.92
CA LYS A 154 -57.72 14.01 -5.54
C LYS A 154 -59.07 14.32 -4.88
N ASP A 155 -60.00 14.87 -5.65
CA ASP A 155 -61.30 15.37 -5.16
C ASP A 155 -62.39 14.29 -5.22
N ASN A 156 -62.20 13.24 -6.04
CA ASN A 156 -63.11 12.08 -6.09
C ASN A 156 -62.48 10.76 -5.57
N PRO A 157 -61.81 10.72 -4.40
CA PRO A 157 -61.42 9.46 -3.81
C PRO A 157 -62.69 8.84 -3.23
N ASN A 158 -63.16 7.79 -3.89
CA ASN A 158 -64.25 6.93 -3.42
C ASN A 158 -65.53 7.69 -3.06
N ILE A 159 -66.17 8.30 -4.07
CA ILE A 159 -67.50 8.94 -3.99
C ILE A 159 -68.49 8.06 -3.24
N SER A 160 -68.39 6.76 -3.49
CA SER A 160 -69.22 5.75 -2.87
C SER A 160 -69.08 5.78 -1.33
N ASP A 161 -67.88 5.77 -0.79
CA ASP A 161 -67.64 5.81 0.67
C ASP A 161 -67.97 7.18 1.25
N ASN A 162 -67.71 8.25 0.51
CA ASN A 162 -68.09 9.60 0.93
C ASN A 162 -69.61 9.75 1.07
N LEU A 163 -70.41 9.16 0.17
CA LEU A 163 -71.87 9.16 0.27
C LEU A 163 -72.37 8.40 1.50
N VAL A 164 -71.77 7.24 1.79
CA VAL A 164 -72.08 6.45 3.00
C VAL A 164 -71.73 7.25 4.26
N LYS A 165 -70.56 7.88 4.28
CA LYS A 165 -70.10 8.71 5.39
C LYS A 165 -71.03 9.91 5.61
N ILE A 166 -71.39 10.65 4.56
CA ILE A 166 -72.33 11.78 4.64
C ILE A 166 -73.67 11.32 5.25
N GLN A 167 -74.15 10.14 4.87
CA GLN A 167 -75.40 9.62 5.43
C GLN A 167 -75.27 9.26 6.91
N GLN A 168 -74.15 8.64 7.31
CA GLN A 168 -73.87 8.33 8.71
C GLN A 168 -73.76 9.61 9.56
N GLU A 169 -72.93 10.56 9.13
CA GLU A 169 -72.74 11.85 9.83
C GLU A 169 -74.06 12.63 9.95
N ARG A 170 -74.90 12.58 8.91
CA ARG A 170 -76.24 13.20 8.96
C ARG A 170 -77.13 12.55 10.02
N THR A 171 -77.17 11.22 10.07
CA THR A 171 -77.95 10.49 11.07
C THR A 171 -77.45 10.81 12.47
N GLU A 172 -76.14 10.78 12.70
CA GLU A 172 -75.53 11.15 13.98
C GLU A 172 -75.87 12.60 14.38
N LEU A 173 -75.81 13.54 13.44
CA LEU A 173 -76.17 14.94 13.68
C LEU A 173 -77.64 15.08 14.07
N ILE A 174 -78.56 14.40 13.37
CA ILE A 174 -79.98 14.38 13.71
C ILE A 174 -80.18 13.87 15.15
N GLU A 175 -79.51 12.78 15.52
CA GLU A 175 -79.60 12.20 16.87
C GLU A 175 -79.10 13.16 17.95
N ILE A 176 -77.97 13.84 17.73
CA ILE A 176 -77.40 14.82 18.67
C ILE A 176 -78.34 16.03 18.82
N LEU A 177 -78.87 16.55 17.70
CA LEU A 177 -79.80 17.67 17.73
C LEU A 177 -81.10 17.28 18.44
N ALA A 178 -81.65 16.10 18.16
CA ALA A 178 -82.86 15.59 18.82
C ALA A 178 -82.64 15.37 20.33
N GLN A 179 -81.47 14.86 20.72
CA GLN A 179 -81.10 14.75 22.13
C GLN A 179 -80.99 16.12 22.80
N THR A 180 -80.43 17.10 22.10
CA THR A 180 -80.30 18.48 22.60
C THR A 180 -81.67 19.15 22.75
N VAL A 181 -82.60 18.93 21.81
CA VAL A 181 -83.99 19.40 21.92
C VAL A 181 -84.67 18.81 23.15
N ARG A 182 -84.53 17.49 23.39
CA ARG A 182 -85.08 16.85 24.60
C ARG A 182 -84.47 17.43 25.88
N GLU A 183 -83.15 17.60 25.93
CA GLU A 183 -82.46 18.20 27.08
C GLU A 183 -82.96 19.62 27.37
N MET A 184 -83.11 20.44 26.32
CA MET A 184 -83.63 21.80 26.41
C MET A 184 -85.08 21.82 26.92
N GLN A 185 -85.93 20.88 26.47
CA GLN A 185 -87.33 20.77 26.93
C GLN A 185 -87.43 20.37 28.41
N GLU A 186 -86.58 19.44 28.86
CA GLU A 186 -86.64 18.89 30.22
C GLU A 186 -85.97 19.79 31.27
N SER A 187 -84.87 20.46 30.90
CA SER A 187 -83.97 21.10 31.86
C SER A 187 -83.48 22.50 31.45
N GLY A 188 -83.79 22.96 30.24
CA GLY A 188 -83.34 24.26 29.74
C GLY A 188 -81.82 24.33 29.46
N THR A 189 -81.13 23.19 29.42
CA THR A 189 -79.67 23.10 29.16
C THR A 189 -79.36 22.43 27.82
N PHE A 190 -78.09 22.50 27.41
CA PHE A 190 -77.59 21.92 26.14
C PHE A 190 -76.19 21.30 26.29
N LYS A 191 -75.89 20.75 27.47
CA LYS A 191 -74.60 20.14 27.83
C LYS A 191 -74.22 19.01 26.89
N THR A 192 -75.19 18.23 26.42
CA THR A 192 -74.93 17.12 25.50
C THR A 192 -74.22 17.61 24.24
N LEU A 193 -74.70 18.72 23.66
CA LEU A 193 -74.09 19.32 22.47
C LEU A 193 -72.69 19.86 22.77
N VAL A 194 -72.52 20.55 23.91
CA VAL A 194 -71.21 21.09 24.33
C VAL A 194 -70.19 19.99 24.50
N MET A 195 -70.55 18.91 25.21
CA MET A 195 -69.66 17.77 25.45
C MET A 195 -69.29 17.06 24.14
N LYS A 196 -70.24 16.85 23.24
CA LYS A 196 -69.98 16.24 21.93
C LYS A 196 -69.02 17.09 21.10
N VAL A 197 -69.29 18.39 20.94
CA VAL A 197 -68.42 19.31 20.18
C VAL A 197 -67.01 19.36 20.76
N HIS A 198 -66.90 19.41 22.09
CA HIS A 198 -65.60 19.37 22.76
C HIS A 198 -64.86 18.06 22.51
N GLY A 199 -65.55 16.92 22.63
CA GLY A 199 -64.99 15.59 22.35
C GLY A 199 -64.51 15.44 20.91
N ASP A 200 -65.30 15.90 19.94
CA ASP A 200 -64.97 15.86 18.52
C ASP A 200 -63.77 16.78 18.20
N LYS A 201 -63.70 17.97 18.81
CA LYS A 201 -62.55 18.87 18.66
C LYS A 201 -61.27 18.24 19.20
N MET A 202 -61.34 17.65 20.39
CA MET A 202 -60.20 16.91 20.98
C MET A 202 -59.79 15.71 20.12
N ALA A 203 -60.74 15.00 19.50
CA ALA A 203 -60.45 13.90 18.58
C ALA A 203 -59.78 14.40 17.29
N GLN A 204 -60.25 15.52 16.75
CA GLN A 204 -59.67 16.17 15.58
C GLN A 204 -58.23 16.62 15.85
N ASP A 205 -57.96 17.27 16.99
CA ASP A 205 -56.63 17.71 17.38
C ASP A 205 -55.66 16.51 17.52
N ARG A 206 -56.09 15.44 18.18
CA ARG A 206 -55.31 14.18 18.26
C ARG A 206 -55.00 13.60 16.88
N LEU A 207 -55.96 13.62 15.96
CA LEU A 207 -55.75 13.12 14.60
C LEU A 207 -54.74 13.98 13.83
N HIS A 208 -54.80 15.31 13.98
CA HIS A 208 -53.81 16.22 13.40
C HIS A 208 -52.41 15.96 13.94
N GLU A 209 -52.26 15.74 15.25
CA GLU A 209 -50.97 15.38 15.85
C GLU A 209 -50.42 14.05 15.34
N ILE A 210 -51.26 13.03 15.17
CA ILE A 210 -50.86 11.73 14.62
C ILE A 210 -50.37 11.90 13.18
N VAL A 211 -51.12 12.63 12.34
CA VAL A 211 -50.75 12.90 10.95
C VAL A 211 -49.43 13.67 10.87
N GLN A 212 -49.22 14.65 11.75
CA GLN A 212 -47.97 15.41 11.78
C GLN A 212 -46.79 14.53 12.20
N ARG A 213 -46.94 13.73 13.26
CA ARG A 213 -45.92 12.75 13.68
C ARG A 213 -45.61 11.74 12.59
N GLU A 214 -46.61 11.24 11.87
CA GLU A 214 -46.40 10.34 10.75
C GLU A 214 -45.56 10.98 9.65
N LYS A 215 -45.86 12.23 9.28
CA LYS A 215 -45.07 12.99 8.29
C LYS A 215 -43.63 13.17 8.74
N ASP A 216 -43.41 13.52 10.00
CA ASP A 216 -42.07 13.74 10.55
C ASP A 216 -41.28 12.43 10.60
N MET A 217 -41.90 11.33 11.05
CA MET A 217 -41.31 9.98 11.02
C MET A 217 -40.98 9.54 9.59
N ALA A 218 -41.88 9.76 8.64
CA ALA A 218 -41.64 9.43 7.23
C ALA A 218 -40.49 10.28 6.64
N GLY A 219 -40.36 11.54 7.06
CA GLY A 219 -39.22 12.40 6.74
C GLY A 219 -37.91 11.84 7.28
N ALA A 220 -37.90 11.43 8.55
CA ALA A 220 -36.73 10.84 9.20
C ALA A 220 -36.30 9.52 8.55
N VAL A 221 -37.25 8.63 8.21
CA VAL A 221 -36.97 7.38 7.48
C VAL A 221 -36.31 7.67 6.13
N LYS A 222 -36.82 8.62 5.36
CA LYS A 222 -36.21 9.02 4.08
C LYS A 222 -34.79 9.55 4.23
N GLN A 223 -34.52 10.33 5.29
CA GLN A 223 -33.17 10.81 5.58
C GLN A 223 -32.23 9.64 5.92
N LEU A 224 -32.65 8.74 6.80
CA LEU A 224 -31.87 7.57 7.19
C LEU A 224 -31.59 6.64 6.00
N ASP A 225 -32.54 6.45 5.09
CA ASP A 225 -32.33 5.70 3.86
C ASP A 225 -31.30 6.37 2.95
N GLY A 226 -31.31 7.70 2.88
CA GLY A 226 -30.30 8.50 2.18
C GLY A 226 -28.90 8.30 2.76
N ASP A 227 -28.77 8.47 4.08
CA ASP A 227 -27.51 8.31 4.80
C ASP A 227 -26.96 6.88 4.69
N LEU A 228 -27.84 5.87 4.82
CA LEU A 228 -27.46 4.46 4.68
C LEU A 228 -26.92 4.15 3.28
N ASN A 229 -27.52 4.72 2.24
CA ASN A 229 -27.05 4.54 0.87
C ASN A 229 -25.72 5.27 0.62
N SER A 230 -25.54 6.48 1.17
CA SER A 230 -24.26 7.19 1.12
C SER A 230 -23.15 6.39 1.80
N GLU A 231 -23.39 5.90 3.03
CA GLU A 231 -22.40 5.14 3.79
C GLU A 231 -22.04 3.82 3.10
N LYS A 232 -23.02 3.13 2.49
CA LYS A 232 -22.77 1.94 1.67
C LYS A 232 -21.88 2.26 0.46
N HIS A 233 -22.13 3.37 -0.22
CA HIS A 233 -21.33 3.80 -1.36
C HIS A 233 -19.90 4.14 -0.93
N ASP A 234 -19.74 4.92 0.14
CA ASP A 234 -18.43 5.28 0.69
C ASP A 234 -17.65 4.07 1.20
N HIS A 235 -18.33 3.11 1.81
CA HIS A 235 -17.72 1.85 2.21
C HIS A 235 -17.25 1.03 1.00
N ALA A 236 -18.06 0.93 -0.06
CA ALA A 236 -17.67 0.24 -1.28
C ALA A 236 -16.44 0.88 -1.94
N ASN A 237 -16.39 2.22 -1.99
CA ASN A 237 -15.24 2.97 -2.47
C ASN A 237 -13.99 2.71 -1.62
N ARG A 238 -14.10 2.80 -0.28
CA ARG A 238 -13.00 2.47 0.65
C ARG A 238 -12.46 1.06 0.44
N VAL A 239 -13.35 0.07 0.24
CA VAL A 239 -12.94 -1.31 -0.02
C VAL A 239 -12.24 -1.44 -1.37
N ALA A 240 -12.70 -0.74 -2.40
CA ALA A 240 -12.06 -0.72 -3.72
C ALA A 240 -10.65 -0.12 -3.65
N ASP A 241 -10.48 1.00 -2.96
CA ASP A 241 -9.18 1.67 -2.76
C ASP A 241 -8.21 0.77 -1.99
N GLN A 242 -8.67 0.14 -0.91
CA GLN A 242 -7.84 -0.81 -0.16
C GLN A 242 -7.43 -2.02 -1.01
N LYS A 243 -8.33 -2.55 -1.84
CA LYS A 243 -8.00 -3.65 -2.77
C LYS A 243 -6.97 -3.21 -3.81
N ALA A 244 -7.09 -2.01 -4.35
CA ALA A 244 -6.13 -1.45 -5.30
C ALA A 244 -4.75 -1.29 -4.66
N GLU A 245 -4.69 -0.79 -3.43
CA GLU A 245 -3.43 -0.64 -2.69
C GLU A 245 -2.79 -1.98 -2.36
N ILE A 246 -3.58 -2.98 -1.95
CA ILE A 246 -3.09 -4.36 -1.75
C ILE A 246 -2.51 -4.93 -3.06
N ALA A 247 -3.16 -4.70 -4.20
CA ALA A 247 -2.66 -5.14 -5.50
C ALA A 247 -1.31 -4.49 -5.84
N ARG A 248 -1.21 -3.17 -5.66
CA ARG A 248 0.03 -2.39 -5.87
C ARG A 248 1.17 -2.90 -4.99
N LEU A 249 0.92 -3.11 -3.69
CA LEU A 249 1.92 -3.62 -2.76
C LEU A 249 2.36 -5.05 -3.11
N LYS A 250 1.45 -5.91 -3.57
CA LYS A 250 1.79 -7.25 -4.06
C LYS A 250 2.69 -7.20 -5.29
N GLU A 251 2.41 -6.31 -6.24
CA GLU A 251 3.25 -6.12 -7.43
C GLU A 251 4.65 -5.61 -7.05
N GLN A 252 4.73 -4.63 -6.16
CA GLN A 252 6.01 -4.13 -5.64
C GLN A 252 6.81 -5.24 -4.95
N LEU A 253 6.16 -6.04 -4.11
CA LEU A 253 6.81 -7.16 -3.43
C LEU A 253 7.33 -8.19 -4.43
N GLN A 254 6.53 -8.53 -5.45
CA GLN A 254 6.91 -9.47 -6.50
C GLN A 254 8.11 -8.94 -7.31
N SER A 255 8.12 -7.65 -7.64
CA SER A 255 9.21 -6.97 -8.35
C SER A 255 10.50 -6.94 -7.54
N ILE A 256 10.43 -6.58 -6.25
CA ILE A 256 11.59 -6.60 -5.36
C ILE A 256 12.12 -8.03 -5.24
N LYS A 257 11.24 -9.01 -5.03
CA LYS A 257 11.63 -10.42 -4.90
C LYS A 257 12.32 -10.93 -6.16
N SER A 258 11.76 -10.67 -7.35
CA SER A 258 12.37 -11.11 -8.60
C SER A 258 13.74 -10.45 -8.80
N LYS A 259 13.84 -9.13 -8.62
CA LYS A 259 15.11 -8.39 -8.71
C LYS A 259 16.15 -8.91 -7.73
N THR A 260 15.81 -9.02 -6.45
CA THR A 260 16.76 -9.53 -5.43
C THR A 260 17.21 -10.96 -5.72
N THR A 261 16.33 -11.84 -6.21
CA THR A 261 16.74 -13.22 -6.56
C THR A 261 17.72 -13.25 -7.74
N VAL A 262 17.54 -12.36 -8.71
CA VAL A 262 18.43 -12.22 -9.86
C VAL A 262 19.76 -11.63 -9.43
N ASP A 263 19.74 -10.53 -8.67
CA ASP A 263 20.93 -9.86 -8.14
C ASP A 263 21.75 -10.83 -7.26
N ALA A 264 21.11 -11.59 -6.37
CA ALA A 264 21.79 -12.58 -5.54
C ALA A 264 22.48 -13.68 -6.38
N LYS A 265 21.89 -14.11 -7.49
CA LYS A 265 22.52 -15.07 -8.41
C LYS A 265 23.72 -14.44 -9.12
N TYR A 266 23.59 -13.19 -9.58
CA TYR A 266 24.68 -12.46 -10.21
C TYR A 266 25.85 -12.26 -9.25
N PHE A 267 25.62 -11.73 -8.05
CA PHE A 267 26.66 -11.53 -7.05
C PHE A 267 27.37 -12.84 -6.65
N ARG A 268 26.62 -13.96 -6.52
CA ARG A 268 27.25 -15.26 -6.27
C ARG A 268 28.15 -15.72 -7.41
N LYS A 269 27.71 -15.56 -8.67
CA LYS A 269 28.53 -15.90 -9.84
C LYS A 269 29.76 -15.01 -9.94
N GLU A 270 29.61 -13.71 -9.71
CA GLU A 270 30.70 -12.74 -9.71
C GLU A 270 31.72 -13.05 -8.61
N ALA A 271 31.27 -13.27 -7.37
CA ALA A 271 32.14 -13.66 -6.26
C ALA A 271 32.88 -14.97 -6.57
N HIS A 272 32.19 -15.98 -7.11
CA HIS A 272 32.80 -17.25 -7.48
C HIS A 272 33.84 -17.11 -8.60
N ALA A 273 33.54 -16.29 -9.61
CA ALA A 273 34.47 -16.00 -10.70
C ALA A 273 35.72 -15.26 -10.19
N MET A 274 35.53 -14.28 -9.29
CA MET A 274 36.62 -13.54 -8.66
C MET A 274 37.51 -14.47 -7.82
N THR A 275 36.93 -15.28 -6.93
CA THR A 275 37.67 -16.28 -6.15
C THR A 275 38.42 -17.26 -7.05
N SER A 276 37.77 -17.75 -8.12
CA SER A 276 38.41 -18.67 -9.07
C SER A 276 39.57 -18.02 -9.83
N SER A 277 39.45 -16.75 -10.21
CA SER A 277 40.51 -15.97 -10.85
C SER A 277 41.71 -15.79 -9.92
N ILE A 278 41.45 -15.33 -8.68
CA ILE A 278 42.46 -15.19 -7.63
C ILE A 278 43.16 -16.53 -7.35
N LEU A 279 42.40 -17.62 -7.26
CA LEU A 279 42.99 -18.94 -7.03
C LEU A 279 43.89 -19.39 -8.19
N ARG A 280 43.53 -19.06 -9.44
CA ARG A 280 44.38 -19.35 -10.61
C ARG A 280 45.68 -18.56 -10.58
N THR A 281 45.65 -17.27 -10.23
CA THR A 281 46.87 -16.45 -10.14
C THR A 281 47.78 -16.94 -9.02
N TYR A 282 47.24 -17.26 -7.83
CA TYR A 282 48.03 -17.87 -6.77
C TYR A 282 48.65 -19.20 -7.16
N ARG A 283 47.89 -20.10 -7.81
CA ARG A 283 48.43 -21.37 -8.32
C ARG A 283 49.54 -21.18 -9.35
N GLN A 284 49.45 -20.15 -10.19
CA GLN A 284 50.51 -19.82 -11.15
C GLN A 284 51.77 -19.33 -10.43
N ALA A 285 51.62 -18.47 -9.42
CA ALA A 285 52.73 -17.99 -8.61
C ALA A 285 53.38 -19.13 -7.81
N GLU A 286 52.59 -20.02 -7.23
CA GLU A 286 53.06 -21.23 -6.52
C GLU A 286 53.89 -22.11 -7.46
N ARG A 287 53.40 -22.42 -8.66
CA ARG A 287 54.17 -23.19 -9.65
C ARG A 287 55.46 -22.50 -10.07
N ALA A 288 55.45 -21.17 -10.24
CA ALA A 288 56.65 -20.42 -10.57
C ALA A 288 57.68 -20.53 -9.42
N GLN A 289 57.24 -20.36 -8.17
CA GLN A 289 58.09 -20.55 -6.99
C GLN A 289 58.64 -21.99 -6.92
N GLU A 290 57.81 -23.02 -7.13
CA GLU A 290 58.26 -24.41 -7.20
C GLU A 290 59.34 -24.63 -8.27
N THR A 291 59.20 -24.00 -9.46
CA THR A 291 60.25 -24.11 -10.49
C THR A 291 61.55 -23.44 -10.06
N THR A 292 61.49 -22.29 -9.39
CA THR A 292 62.70 -21.61 -8.87
C THR A 292 63.36 -22.39 -7.74
N ILE A 293 62.57 -23.06 -6.89
CA ILE A 293 63.08 -23.94 -5.84
C ILE A 293 63.83 -25.09 -6.48
N LYS A 294 63.22 -25.80 -7.44
CA LYS A 294 63.86 -26.91 -8.17
C LYS A 294 65.13 -26.47 -8.91
N GLU A 295 65.14 -25.28 -9.49
CA GLU A 295 66.35 -24.74 -10.13
C GLU A 295 67.45 -24.45 -9.12
N SER A 296 67.11 -23.86 -7.96
CA SER A 296 68.05 -23.59 -6.88
C SER A 296 68.59 -24.88 -6.26
N GLU A 297 67.74 -25.90 -6.06
CA GLU A 297 68.14 -27.24 -5.61
C GLU A 297 69.15 -27.85 -6.57
N ARG A 298 68.90 -27.80 -7.89
CA ARG A 298 69.86 -28.27 -8.91
C ARG A 298 71.19 -27.52 -8.86
N LYS A 299 71.15 -26.19 -8.69
CA LYS A 299 72.37 -25.37 -8.55
C LYS A 299 73.17 -25.78 -7.31
N LEU A 300 72.48 -25.98 -6.19
CA LEU A 300 73.09 -26.43 -4.95
C LEU A 300 73.70 -27.84 -5.09
N ASP A 301 73.02 -28.77 -5.76
CA ASP A 301 73.56 -30.10 -6.04
C ASP A 301 74.81 -30.04 -6.92
N MET A 302 74.78 -29.25 -8.01
CA MET A 302 75.95 -29.05 -8.87
C MET A 302 77.11 -28.40 -8.08
N GLU A 303 76.83 -27.38 -7.28
CA GLU A 303 77.83 -26.73 -6.44
C GLU A 303 78.43 -27.70 -5.42
N ASN A 304 77.63 -28.54 -4.78
CA ASN A 304 78.11 -29.58 -3.87
C ASN A 304 79.03 -30.59 -4.58
N VAL A 305 78.68 -31.02 -5.80
CA VAL A 305 79.51 -31.94 -6.60
C VAL A 305 80.84 -31.27 -6.98
N VAL A 306 80.80 -30.06 -7.54
CA VAL A 306 82.00 -29.32 -7.94
C VAL A 306 82.87 -29.00 -6.72
N HIS A 307 82.26 -28.60 -5.59
CA HIS A 307 82.97 -28.35 -4.35
C HIS A 307 83.68 -29.62 -3.86
N LYS A 308 82.99 -30.76 -3.85
CA LYS A 308 83.58 -32.05 -3.49
C LYS A 308 84.75 -32.42 -4.40
N GLU A 309 84.57 -32.34 -5.72
CA GLU A 309 85.64 -32.63 -6.70
C GLU A 309 86.83 -31.69 -6.54
N THR A 310 86.57 -30.40 -6.30
CA THR A 310 87.61 -29.39 -6.06
C THR A 310 88.38 -29.70 -4.79
N VAL A 311 87.69 -30.00 -3.69
CA VAL A 311 88.31 -30.41 -2.42
C VAL A 311 89.14 -31.68 -2.60
N ASP A 312 88.62 -32.69 -3.30
CA ASP A 312 89.32 -33.94 -3.56
C ASP A 312 90.54 -33.75 -4.47
N PHE A 313 90.47 -32.84 -5.45
CA PHE A 313 91.61 -32.45 -6.28
C PHE A 313 92.69 -31.73 -5.46
N LEU A 314 92.30 -30.75 -4.64
CA LEU A 314 93.22 -30.01 -3.78
C LEU A 314 93.90 -30.94 -2.77
N LYS A 315 93.16 -31.88 -2.16
CA LYS A 315 93.73 -32.93 -1.29
C LYS A 315 94.75 -33.79 -2.02
N ARG A 316 94.40 -34.32 -3.20
CA ARG A 316 95.34 -35.11 -4.04
C ARG A 316 96.58 -34.32 -4.41
N LYS A 317 96.44 -33.05 -4.78
CA LYS A 317 97.58 -32.19 -5.14
C LYS A 317 98.43 -31.86 -3.92
N GLN A 318 97.82 -31.63 -2.75
CA GLN A 318 98.52 -31.44 -1.48
C GLN A 318 99.31 -32.70 -1.09
N GLU A 319 98.72 -33.89 -1.25
CA GLU A 319 99.41 -35.16 -1.01
C GLU A 319 100.59 -35.36 -1.98
N SER A 320 100.39 -35.15 -3.29
CA SER A 320 101.46 -35.23 -4.30
C SER A 320 102.58 -34.22 -4.07
N LEU A 321 102.26 -32.97 -3.72
CA LEU A 321 103.27 -31.99 -3.34
C LEU A 321 103.96 -32.39 -2.03
N GLY A 322 103.24 -33.02 -1.11
CA GLY A 322 103.80 -33.57 0.12
C GLY A 322 104.79 -34.72 -0.14
N THR A 323 104.48 -35.62 -1.07
CA THR A 323 105.39 -36.70 -1.48
C THR A 323 106.59 -36.16 -2.26
N GLU A 324 106.39 -35.24 -3.21
CA GLU A 324 107.48 -34.57 -3.92
C GLU A 324 108.39 -33.80 -2.94
N LEU A 325 107.82 -33.10 -1.96
CA LEU A 325 108.59 -32.42 -0.92
C LEU A 325 109.40 -33.44 -0.10
N ALA A 326 108.82 -34.57 0.28
CA ALA A 326 109.51 -35.63 1.00
C ALA A 326 110.65 -36.24 0.16
N GLU A 327 110.41 -36.54 -1.11
CA GLU A 327 111.41 -37.03 -2.07
C GLU A 327 112.56 -36.04 -2.26
N TRP A 328 112.25 -34.76 -2.46
CA TRP A 328 113.26 -33.71 -2.58
C TRP A 328 114.02 -33.49 -1.28
N THR A 329 113.36 -33.59 -0.12
CA THR A 329 114.03 -33.48 1.18
C THR A 329 114.99 -34.65 1.39
N GLU A 330 114.57 -35.87 1.05
CA GLU A 330 115.40 -37.08 1.13
C GLU A 330 116.57 -37.01 0.14
N LYS A 331 116.32 -36.65 -1.12
CA LYS A 331 117.36 -36.46 -2.12
C LYS A 331 118.33 -35.36 -1.70
N TYR A 332 117.85 -34.24 -1.18
CA TYR A 332 118.71 -33.17 -0.69
C TYR A 332 119.56 -33.65 0.48
N ALA A 333 119.00 -34.42 1.42
CA ALA A 333 119.76 -35.03 2.50
C ALA A 333 120.84 -36.01 1.99
N GLN A 334 120.52 -36.84 1.00
CA GLN A 334 121.47 -37.79 0.39
C GLN A 334 122.56 -37.09 -0.42
N ASP A 335 122.20 -36.16 -1.30
CA ASP A 335 123.14 -35.41 -2.13
C ASP A 335 124.04 -34.52 -1.27
N TYR A 336 123.49 -33.89 -0.23
CA TYR A 336 124.26 -33.13 0.73
C TYR A 336 125.22 -34.04 1.52
N GLY A 337 124.75 -35.19 2.00
CA GLY A 337 125.59 -36.18 2.68
C GLY A 337 126.73 -36.68 1.78
N ARG A 338 126.44 -37.02 0.52
CA ARG A 338 127.46 -37.46 -0.45
C ARG A 338 128.46 -36.36 -0.78
N LEU A 339 128.00 -35.12 -0.95
CA LEU A 339 128.89 -33.99 -1.22
C LEU A 339 129.78 -33.68 -0.01
N GLU A 340 129.27 -33.86 1.21
CA GLU A 340 130.03 -33.71 2.43
C GLU A 340 131.07 -34.84 2.60
N GLU A 341 130.74 -36.08 2.23
CA GLU A 341 131.69 -37.19 2.09
C GLU A 341 132.77 -36.92 1.03
N GLU A 342 132.40 -36.42 -0.14
CA GLU A 342 133.36 -36.05 -1.19
C GLU A 342 134.25 -34.88 -0.74
N TYR A 343 133.69 -33.88 -0.07
CA TYR A 343 134.43 -32.75 0.47
C TYR A 343 135.44 -33.19 1.53
N THR A 344 135.04 -34.08 2.45
CA THR A 344 135.94 -34.63 3.47
C THR A 344 137.04 -35.51 2.85
N ALA A 345 136.71 -36.34 1.85
CA ALA A 345 137.68 -37.14 1.11
C ALA A 345 138.66 -36.30 0.28
N LEU A 346 138.21 -35.22 -0.36
CA LEU A 346 139.09 -34.28 -1.06
C LEU A 346 140.01 -33.56 -0.09
N LYS A 347 139.49 -33.18 1.08
CA LYS A 347 140.28 -32.54 2.15
C LYS A 347 141.37 -33.50 2.67
N GLU A 348 141.06 -34.79 2.83
CA GLU A 348 142.07 -35.82 3.12
C GLU A 348 143.09 -35.99 1.99
N LYS A 349 142.65 -36.05 0.72
CA LYS A 349 143.55 -36.15 -0.43
C LYS A 349 144.45 -34.93 -0.55
N GLN A 350 143.95 -33.72 -0.28
CA GLN A 350 144.74 -32.51 -0.25
C GLN A 350 145.81 -32.61 0.84
N LEU A 351 145.46 -33.12 2.03
CA LEU A 351 146.41 -33.37 3.12
C LEU A 351 147.52 -34.34 2.68
N LYS A 352 147.13 -35.51 2.13
CA LYS A 352 148.07 -36.55 1.65
C LYS A 352 148.95 -36.06 0.49
N ASN A 353 148.41 -35.29 -0.45
CA ASN A 353 149.20 -34.73 -1.54
C ASN A 353 150.15 -33.64 -1.07
N ARG A 354 149.77 -32.88 -0.03
CA ARG A 354 150.68 -31.90 0.60
C ARG A 354 151.84 -32.61 1.29
N GLU A 355 151.57 -33.69 2.04
CA GLU A 355 152.61 -34.55 2.61
C GLU A 355 153.54 -35.15 1.52
N ARG A 356 152.97 -35.56 0.38
CA ARG A 356 153.74 -36.13 -0.74
C ARG A 356 154.57 -35.08 -1.48
N LEU A 357 154.08 -33.84 -1.59
CA LEU A 357 154.81 -32.72 -2.15
C LEU A 357 156.01 -32.35 -1.26
N ASP A 358 155.79 -32.30 0.05
CA ASP A 358 156.85 -32.05 1.03
C ASP A 358 157.94 -33.14 0.94
N HIS A 359 157.56 -34.41 0.74
CA HIS A 359 158.52 -35.51 0.54
C HIS A 359 159.29 -35.42 -0.79
N LEU A 360 158.64 -35.05 -1.89
CA LEU A 360 159.29 -34.91 -3.20
C LEU A 360 160.18 -33.66 -3.30
N GLN A 361 159.83 -32.57 -2.61
CA GLN A 361 160.71 -31.40 -2.49
C GLN A 361 161.98 -31.75 -1.70
N ALA A 362 161.86 -32.56 -0.63
CA ALA A 362 163.03 -33.06 0.09
C ALA A 362 163.93 -33.95 -0.78
N ARG A 363 163.35 -34.76 -1.68
CA ARG A 363 164.12 -35.64 -2.59
C ARG A 363 164.77 -34.88 -3.75
N LYS A 364 164.10 -33.88 -4.34
CA LYS A 364 164.69 -33.05 -5.42
C LYS A 364 165.86 -32.20 -4.90
N ALA A 365 165.78 -31.73 -3.65
CA ALA A 365 166.91 -31.06 -2.99
C ALA A 365 168.13 -31.99 -2.84
N ALA A 366 167.92 -33.30 -2.67
CA ALA A 366 169.00 -34.29 -2.59
C ALA A 366 169.59 -34.67 -3.98
N GLU A 367 168.75 -34.80 -5.02
CA GLU A 367 169.21 -35.12 -6.39
C GLU A 367 169.94 -33.95 -7.07
N GLU A 368 169.58 -32.69 -6.76
CA GLU A 368 170.33 -31.50 -7.25
C GLU A 368 171.72 -31.37 -6.61
N GLU A 369 171.95 -31.92 -5.40
CA GLU A 369 173.29 -32.02 -4.82
C GLU A 369 174.15 -33.12 -5.48
N GLU A 370 173.56 -34.25 -5.87
CA GLU A 370 174.28 -35.36 -6.53
C GLU A 370 174.61 -35.05 -8.00
N ALA A 371 173.73 -34.37 -8.74
CA ALA A 371 174.00 -33.92 -10.11
C ALA A 371 175.13 -32.86 -10.18
N ARG A 372 175.37 -32.10 -9.10
CA ARG A 372 176.50 -31.16 -9.00
C ARG A 372 177.83 -31.87 -8.80
N LYS A 373 177.85 -33.08 -8.22
CA LYS A 373 179.05 -33.91 -8.03
C LYS A 373 179.42 -34.70 -9.29
N ALA A 374 178.45 -35.11 -10.10
CA ALA A 374 178.69 -35.78 -11.38
C ALA A 374 179.25 -34.84 -12.47
N ALA A 375 179.09 -33.52 -12.32
CA ALA A 375 179.64 -32.52 -13.24
C ALA A 375 181.17 -32.31 -13.12
N GLU A 376 181.84 -32.91 -12.14
CA GLU A 376 183.30 -32.74 -11.92
C GLU A 376 184.17 -33.93 -12.41
N GLU A 377 183.60 -35.10 -12.76
CA GLU A 377 184.39 -36.32 -13.03
C GLU A 377 184.58 -36.71 -14.52
N ALA A 378 184.06 -35.97 -15.50
CA ALA A 378 184.22 -36.28 -16.94
C ALA A 378 185.21 -35.37 -17.71
N VAL A 379 186.10 -34.63 -17.01
CA VAL A 379 187.13 -33.75 -17.61
C VAL A 379 188.57 -34.32 -17.46
N ARG A 380 188.76 -35.63 -17.63
CA ARG A 380 190.09 -36.25 -17.83
C ARG A 380 189.95 -37.56 -18.57
#